data_AF-A0A8X6SQR6-F1
#
_entry.id   AF-A0A8X6SQR6-F1
#
_cell.length_a   1.000
_cell.length_b   1.000
_cell.length_c   1.000
_cell.angle_alpha   90.00
_cell.angle_beta   90.00
_cell.angle_gamma   90.00
#
_symmetry.space_group_name_H-M   'P 1'
#
loop_
_entity.id
_entity.type
_entity.pdbx_description
1 polymer ?
#
loop_
_entity_poly.entity_id
_entity_poly.type
_entity_poly.pdbx_seq_one_letter_code
_entity_poly.pdbx_strand_id
1 'polypeptide(L)'
;MKHLEDFLRGRIIGRLEWGRTQLEVSEELGIAQSVISRLWQRFQDDGTAIRSYSTGCPQVTTPNEDRYLAVTANRNRRSKASDLSRQLSSATGTAVSRQTVYRR
;
A
#
# COMPACT_ATOMS: atom_id res chain seq x y z
N MET A 1 -11.44 6.27 -28.98
CA MET A 1 -12.32 7.21 -28.25
C MET A 1 -11.88 7.38 -26.78
N LYS A 2 -10.56 7.48 -26.49
CA LYS A 2 -10.01 7.71 -25.13
C LYS A 2 -9.46 9.14 -24.96
N HIS A 3 -9.08 9.76 -26.08
CA HIS A 3 -8.44 11.06 -26.11
C HIS A 3 -9.31 12.22 -25.58
N LEU A 4 -10.63 12.14 -25.75
CA LEU A 4 -11.55 13.16 -25.24
C LEU A 4 -11.67 13.12 -23.71
N GLU A 5 -11.63 11.93 -23.11
CA GLU A 5 -11.67 11.77 -21.64
C GLU A 5 -10.36 12.24 -21.01
N ASP A 6 -9.21 11.97 -21.64
CA ASP A 6 -7.90 12.42 -21.17
C ASP A 6 -7.77 13.96 -21.23
N PHE A 7 -8.32 14.60 -22.26
CA PHE A 7 -8.35 16.05 -22.38
C PHE A 7 -9.21 16.70 -21.27
N LEU A 8 -10.40 16.15 -21.02
CA LEU A 8 -11.26 16.63 -19.93
C LEU A 8 -10.60 16.40 -18.57
N ARG A 9 -9.93 15.25 -18.37
CA ARG A 9 -9.18 14.95 -17.16
C ARG A 9 -8.06 15.97 -16.92
N GLY A 10 -7.25 16.26 -17.93
CA GLY A 10 -6.17 17.26 -17.84
C GLY A 10 -6.69 18.67 -17.54
N ARG A 11 -7.81 19.06 -18.15
CA ARG A 11 -8.44 20.37 -17.88
C ARG A 11 -9.00 20.48 -16.47
N ILE A 12 -9.66 19.44 -15.96
CA ILE A 12 -10.20 19.41 -14.59
C ILE A 12 -9.07 19.45 -13.56
N ILE A 13 -8.06 18.59 -13.72
CA ILE A 13 -6.89 18.55 -12.82
C ILE A 13 -6.16 19.88 -12.84
N GLY A 14 -5.88 20.43 -14.03
CA GLY A 14 -5.21 21.73 -14.16
C GLY A 14 -5.99 22.88 -13.52
N ARG A 15 -7.33 22.86 -13.49
CA ARG A 15 -8.10 23.90 -12.75
C ARG A 15 -7.99 23.72 -11.24
N LEU A 16 -8.07 22.48 -10.76
CA LEU A 16 -7.98 22.15 -9.33
C LEU A 16 -6.59 22.41 -8.75
N GLU A 17 -5.51 22.13 -9.51
CA GLU A 17 -4.14 22.45 -9.09
C GLU A 17 -3.90 23.97 -8.93
N TRP A 18 -4.62 24.80 -9.68
CA TRP A 18 -4.55 26.26 -9.58
C TRP A 18 -5.46 26.83 -8.47
N GLY A 19 -6.00 25.98 -7.61
CA GLY A 19 -6.77 26.39 -6.43
C GLY A 19 -8.24 26.73 -6.71
N ARG A 20 -8.78 26.41 -7.89
CA ARG A 20 -10.23 26.54 -8.14
C ARG A 20 -11.00 25.50 -7.33
N THR A 21 -12.19 25.87 -6.90
CA THR A 21 -13.07 24.97 -6.16
C THR A 21 -13.73 23.96 -7.11
N GLN A 22 -14.07 22.77 -6.61
CA GLN A 22 -14.77 21.75 -7.41
C GLN A 22 -16.13 22.23 -7.92
N LEU A 23 -16.77 23.17 -7.22
CA LEU A 23 -18.04 23.77 -7.61
C LEU A 23 -17.87 24.68 -8.84
N GLU A 24 -16.88 25.58 -8.83
CA GLU A 24 -16.59 26.43 -9.99
C GLU A 24 -16.24 25.60 -11.24
N VAL A 25 -15.47 24.52 -11.06
CA VAL A 25 -15.12 23.60 -12.17
C VAL A 25 -16.35 22.81 -12.64
N SER A 26 -17.26 22.47 -11.73
CA SER A 26 -18.54 21.80 -12.03
C SER A 26 -19.44 22.69 -12.89
N GLU A 27 -19.56 23.97 -12.53
CA GLU A 27 -20.37 24.96 -13.26
C GLU A 27 -19.77 25.30 -14.62
N GLU A 28 -18.45 25.47 -14.72
CA GLU A 28 -17.75 25.80 -15.98
C GLU A 28 -17.87 24.68 -17.02
N LEU A 29 -17.83 23.42 -16.57
CA LEU A 29 -17.77 22.25 -17.47
C LEU A 29 -19.11 21.50 -17.58
N GLY A 30 -20.11 21.84 -16.78
CA GLY A 30 -21.39 21.11 -16.72
C GLY A 30 -21.25 19.67 -16.24
N ILE A 31 -20.19 19.37 -15.47
CA ILE A 31 -19.89 18.02 -14.98
C ILE A 31 -20.27 17.93 -13.52
N ALA A 32 -20.91 16.85 -13.10
CA ALA A 32 -21.28 16.66 -11.71
C ALA A 32 -20.05 16.71 -10.77
N GLN A 33 -20.17 17.47 -9.68
CA GLN A 33 -19.12 17.62 -8.65
C GLN A 33 -18.59 16.27 -8.13
N SER A 34 -19.44 15.23 -8.07
CA SER A 34 -19.04 13.88 -7.63
C SER A 34 -18.03 13.22 -8.58
N VAL A 35 -18.11 13.49 -9.88
CA VAL A 35 -17.15 12.99 -10.88
C VAL A 35 -15.82 13.70 -10.72
N ILE A 36 -15.84 15.02 -10.52
CA ILE A 36 -14.65 15.84 -10.26
C ILE A 36 -13.95 15.38 -8.97
N SER A 37 -14.71 15.14 -7.89
CA SER A 37 -14.18 14.68 -6.61
C SER A 37 -13.48 13.32 -6.72
N ARG A 38 -14.12 12.34 -7.38
CA ARG A 38 -13.48 11.02 -7.62
C ARG A 38 -12.24 11.13 -8.48
N LEU A 39 -12.26 11.98 -9.50
CA LEU A 39 -11.13 12.17 -10.41
C LEU A 39 -9.94 12.83 -9.68
N TRP A 40 -10.21 13.84 -8.85
CA TRP A 40 -9.21 14.49 -8.02
C TRP A 40 -8.62 13.55 -6.99
N GLN A 41 -9.46 12.73 -6.35
CA GLN A 41 -9.01 11.70 -5.41
C GLN A 41 -8.09 10.70 -6.10
N ARG A 42 -8.47 10.17 -7.26
CA ARG A 42 -7.61 9.26 -8.05
C ARG A 42 -6.31 9.93 -8.48
N PHE A 43 -6.34 11.19 -8.89
CA PHE A 43 -5.13 11.92 -9.25
C PHE A 43 -4.18 12.07 -8.05
N GLN A 44 -4.73 12.39 -6.88
CA GLN A 44 -3.95 12.41 -5.66
C GLN A 44 -3.45 11.01 -5.28
N ASP A 45 -4.26 9.96 -5.40
CA ASP A 45 -3.83 8.58 -5.12
C ASP A 45 -2.71 8.13 -6.08
N ASP A 46 -2.84 8.44 -7.37
CA ASP A 46 -1.86 8.16 -8.43
C ASP A 46 -0.56 8.97 -8.22
N GLY A 47 -0.65 10.24 -7.82
CA GLY A 47 0.50 11.12 -7.53
C GLY A 47 1.15 10.84 -6.17
N THR A 48 0.37 10.34 -5.19
CA THR A 48 0.84 9.92 -3.88
C THR A 48 1.52 8.55 -3.96
N ALA A 49 1.17 7.74 -4.97
CA ALA A 49 1.80 6.44 -5.24
C ALA A 49 3.27 6.54 -5.67
N ILE A 50 3.78 7.72 -6.09
CA ILE A 50 5.23 7.92 -6.33
C ILE A 50 6.05 7.71 -5.04
N ARG A 51 5.41 7.75 -3.85
CA ARG A 51 6.05 7.47 -2.56
C ARG A 51 5.64 6.15 -1.90
N SER A 52 4.94 5.26 -2.62
CA SER A 52 4.56 3.93 -2.11
C SER A 52 5.42 2.79 -2.64
N TYR A 53 6.67 3.07 -3.02
CA TYR A 53 7.70 2.03 -3.15
C TYR A 53 8.33 1.61 -1.81
N SER A 54 7.90 2.22 -0.70
CA SER A 54 8.46 1.97 0.64
C SER A 54 7.39 1.70 1.70
N THR A 55 6.37 0.90 1.40
CA THR A 55 5.62 0.21 2.46
C THR A 55 5.04 -1.08 1.92
N GLY A 56 5.91 -2.07 1.72
CA GLY A 56 5.46 -3.44 1.97
C GLY A 56 4.83 -3.47 3.37
N CYS A 57 3.69 -4.16 3.50
CA CYS A 57 3.00 -4.46 4.76
C CYS A 57 4.00 -4.50 5.93
N PRO A 58 3.73 -3.84 7.08
CA PRO A 58 4.64 -3.81 8.22
C PRO A 58 5.22 -5.20 8.46
N GLN A 59 6.50 -5.36 8.12
CA GLN A 59 7.11 -6.67 8.12
C GLN A 59 7.34 -7.00 9.60
N VAL A 60 6.43 -7.79 10.17
CA VAL A 60 6.44 -8.23 11.58
C VAL A 60 7.77 -8.90 11.94
N THR A 61 8.49 -9.40 10.94
CA THR A 61 9.81 -9.98 11.08
C THR A 61 10.86 -9.21 10.28
N THR A 62 12.04 -9.05 10.86
CA THR A 62 13.21 -8.49 10.19
C THR A 62 13.84 -9.52 9.23
N PRO A 63 14.62 -9.09 8.23
CA PRO A 63 15.29 -10.03 7.31
C PRO A 63 16.22 -11.05 8.00
N ASN A 64 16.76 -10.73 9.17
CA ASN A 64 17.57 -11.66 9.96
C ASN A 64 16.70 -12.70 10.69
N GLU A 65 15.53 -12.31 11.19
CA GLU A 65 14.55 -13.23 11.77
C GLU A 65 14.00 -14.19 10.70
N ASP A 66 13.72 -13.69 9.49
CA ASP A 66 13.31 -14.53 8.35
C ASP A 66 14.39 -15.55 7.99
N ARG A 67 15.67 -15.14 7.96
CA ARG A 67 16.79 -16.05 7.72
C ARG A 67 16.94 -17.08 8.84
N TYR A 68 16.76 -16.68 10.10
CA TYR A 68 16.79 -17.60 11.24
C TYR A 68 15.68 -18.64 11.15
N LEU A 69 14.45 -18.24 10.81
CA LEU A 69 13.31 -19.14 10.62
C LEU A 69 13.59 -20.14 9.49
N ALA A 70 14.07 -19.69 8.34
CA ALA A 70 14.38 -20.56 7.21
C ALA A 70 15.46 -21.60 7.56
N VAL A 71 16.54 -21.19 8.25
CA VAL A 71 17.61 -22.11 8.66
C VAL A 71 17.11 -23.10 9.72
N THR A 72 16.35 -22.63 10.70
CA THR A 72 15.87 -23.46 11.81
C THR A 72 14.80 -24.46 11.37
N ALA A 73 13.92 -24.06 10.44
CA ALA A 73 12.93 -24.94 9.83
C ALA A 73 13.59 -26.03 8.97
N ASN A 74 14.65 -25.68 8.22
CA ASN A 74 15.41 -26.66 7.44
C ASN A 74 16.16 -27.67 8.31
N ARG A 75 16.73 -27.24 9.44
CA ARG A 75 17.41 -28.12 10.39
C ARG A 75 16.43 -29.03 11.15
N ASN A 76 15.26 -28.50 11.51
CA ASN A 76 14.27 -29.21 12.31
C ASN A 76 12.98 -29.43 11.51
N ARG A 77 13.06 -30.26 10.47
CA ARG A 77 11.98 -30.52 9.51
C ARG A 77 10.63 -30.93 10.12
N ARG A 78 10.64 -31.47 11.35
CA ARG A 78 9.44 -31.93 12.08
C ARG A 78 8.92 -30.91 13.10
N SER A 79 9.61 -29.79 13.32
CA SER A 79 9.20 -28.77 14.29
C SER A 79 7.95 -28.05 13.82
N LYS A 80 7.09 -27.69 14.78
CA LYS A 80 5.86 -26.94 14.51
C LYS A 80 6.16 -25.45 14.48
N ALA A 81 5.38 -24.70 13.72
CA ALA A 81 5.51 -23.24 13.63
C ALA A 81 5.36 -22.53 15.00
N SER A 82 4.65 -23.13 15.97
CA SER A 82 4.60 -22.66 17.36
C SER A 82 5.94 -22.79 18.09
N ASP A 83 6.66 -23.88 17.85
CA ASP A 83 7.96 -24.13 18.48
C ASP A 83 9.00 -23.16 17.92
N LEU A 84 8.95 -22.91 16.61
CA LEU A 84 9.79 -21.92 15.93
C LEU A 84 9.50 -20.48 16.37
N SER A 85 8.21 -20.13 16.51
CA SER A 85 7.78 -18.85 17.07
C SER A 85 8.33 -18.65 18.48
N ARG A 86 8.20 -19.66 19.36
CA ARG A 86 8.72 -19.59 20.73
C ARG A 86 10.24 -19.46 20.77
N GLN A 87 10.96 -20.22 19.95
CA GLN A 87 12.42 -20.14 19.87
C GLN A 87 12.88 -18.75 19.38
N LEU A 88 12.22 -18.20 18.37
CA LEU A 88 12.51 -16.85 17.86
C LEU A 88 12.24 -15.78 18.92
N SER A 89 11.10 -15.86 19.62
CA SER A 89 10.77 -14.93 20.70
C SER A 89 11.75 -15.04 21.87
N SER A 90 12.22 -16.23 22.21
CA SER A 90 13.27 -16.40 23.23
C SER A 90 14.63 -15.87 22.79
N ALA A 91 14.96 -15.92 21.50
CA ALA A 91 16.25 -15.48 20.97
C ALA A 91 16.31 -13.96 20.69
N THR A 92 15.21 -13.36 20.26
CA THR A 92 15.17 -11.97 19.74
C THR A 92 14.23 -11.05 20.53
N GLY A 93 13.38 -11.60 21.41
CA GLY A 93 12.39 -10.82 22.16
C GLY A 93 11.17 -10.40 21.33
N THR A 94 11.17 -10.65 20.02
CA THR A 94 10.05 -10.34 19.12
C THR A 94 8.97 -11.42 19.22
N ALA A 95 7.76 -11.01 19.61
CA ALA A 95 6.60 -11.90 19.63
C ALA A 95 6.03 -12.06 18.21
N VAL A 96 6.34 -13.19 17.57
CA VAL A 96 5.91 -13.48 16.19
C VAL A 96 4.82 -14.55 16.21
N SER A 97 3.69 -14.30 15.55
CA SER A 97 2.59 -15.26 15.50
C SER A 97 2.93 -16.51 14.68
N ARG A 98 2.28 -17.64 15.00
CA ARG A 98 2.38 -18.87 14.21
C ARG A 98 2.03 -18.65 12.73
N GLN A 99 1.04 -17.80 12.46
CA GLN A 99 0.59 -17.51 11.10
C GLN A 99 1.63 -16.69 10.32
N THR A 100 2.36 -15.81 11.01
CA THR A 100 3.49 -15.09 10.43
C THR A 100 4.62 -16.05 10.07
N VAL A 101 4.95 -17.01 10.95
CA VAL A 101 5.98 -18.03 10.67
C VAL A 101 5.62 -18.91 9.47
N TYR A 102 4.35 -19.29 9.31
CA TYR A 102 3.91 -20.09 8.15
C TYR A 102 4.06 -19.38 6.80
N ARG A 103 4.10 -18.05 6.80
CA ARG A 103 4.20 -17.24 5.57
C ARG A 103 5.65 -17.02 5.13
N ARG A 104 6.62 -17.55 5.87
CA ARG A 104 8.06 -17.47 5.60
C ARG A 104 8.59 -18.81 5.13
#